data_AF-A0A7X8ZNH2-F1
#
_entry.id   AF-A0A7X8ZNH2-F1
#
_cell.length_a   1.000
_cell.length_b   1.000
_cell.length_c   1.000
_cell.angle_alpha   90.00
_cell.angle_beta   90.00
_cell.angle_gamma   90.00
#
_symmetry.space_group_name_H-M   'P 1'
#
loop_
_entity.id
_entity.type
_entity.pdbx_description
1 polymer ?
#
loop_
_entity_poly.entity_id
_entity_poly.type
_entity_poly.pdbx_seq_one_letter_code
_entity_poly.pdbx_strand_id
1 'polypeptide(L)' 'MKKYLIVLLIFLSGLLFASQTIKVADVGWDSVKLNNAIIKIVGEKSFGYTVNEVPGSTPIIHEALKNGEVDVVLEEWT' A
#
# COMPACT_ATOMS: atom_id res chain seq x y z
N MET A 1 39.41 -8.33 -2.52
CA MET A 1 38.49 -7.44 -3.25
C MET A 1 37.19 -8.14 -3.65
N LYS A 2 37.21 -9.25 -4.42
CA LYS A 2 35.99 -9.98 -4.85
C LYS A 2 35.05 -10.45 -3.72
N LYS A 3 35.61 -10.91 -2.58
CA LYS A 3 34.82 -11.36 -1.40
C LYS A 3 34.05 -10.25 -0.69
N TYR A 4 34.60 -9.03 -0.64
CA TYR A 4 33.89 -7.86 -0.09
C TYR A 4 32.83 -7.34 -1.07
N LEU A 5 33.06 -7.50 -2.38
CA LEU A 5 32.08 -7.15 -3.42
C LEU A 5 30.83 -8.05 -3.35
N ILE A 6 30.99 -9.35 -3.10
CA ILE A 6 29.86 -10.28 -2.94
C ILE A 6 29.03 -9.95 -1.69
N VAL A 7 29.68 -9.64 -0.57
CA VAL A 7 29.00 -9.22 0.66
C VAL A 7 28.23 -7.90 0.45
N LEU A 8 28.82 -6.94 -0.26
CA LEU A 8 28.17 -5.68 -0.61
C LEU A 8 26.93 -5.88 -1.51
N LEU A 9 27.01 -6.79 -2.48
CA LEU A 9 25.89 -7.10 -3.38
C LEU A 9 24.71 -7.79 -2.65
N ILE A 10 25.00 -8.66 -1.67
CA ILE A 10 23.96 -9.28 -0.83
C ILE A 10 23.27 -8.23 0.03
N PHE A 11 24.03 -7.33 0.66
CA PHE A 11 23.47 -6.22 1.43
C PHE A 11 22.63 -5.26 0.58
N LEU A 12 23.06 -4.97 -0.65
CA LEU A 12 22.31 -4.12 -1.57
C LEU A 12 20.99 -4.78 -2.01
N SER A 13 20.98 -6.10 -2.23
CA SER A 13 19.76 -6.82 -2.58
C SER A 13 18.70 -6.79 -1.47
N GLY A 14 19.11 -6.83 -0.18
CA GLY A 14 18.18 -6.74 0.95
C GLY A 14 17.45 -5.39 1.07
N LEU A 15 18.07 -4.30 0.58
CA LEU A 15 17.45 -2.97 0.52
C LEU A 15 16.41 -2.84 -0.61
N LEU A 16 16.52 -3.65 -1.68
CA LEU A 16 15.55 -3.69 -2.77
C LEU A 16 14.25 -4.42 -2.39
N PHE A 17 14.25 -5.22 -1.32
CA PHE A 17 13.05 -5.88 -0.78
C PHE A 17 12.34 -5.03 0.28
N ALA A 18 12.42 -3.70 0.19
CA ALA A 18 11.57 -2.83 0.99
C ALA A 18 10.10 -3.08 0.62
N SER A 19 9.27 -3.45 1.60
CA SER A 19 7.82 -3.66 1.42
C SER A 19 7.22 -2.45 0.73
N GLN A 20 6.58 -2.66 -0.43
CA GLN A 20 5.92 -1.59 -1.15
C GLN A 20 4.67 -1.20 -0.38
N THR A 21 4.54 0.08 -0.01
CA THR A 21 3.33 0.57 0.65
C THR A 21 2.27 0.89 -0.40
N ILE A 22 1.04 0.43 -0.17
CA ILE A 22 -0.16 0.83 -0.91
C ILE A 22 -1.05 1.67 0.01
N LYS A 23 -1.60 2.76 -0.54
CA LYS A 23 -2.50 3.70 0.16
C LYS A 23 -3.93 3.47 -0.31
N VAL A 24 -4.75 2.90 0.56
CA VAL A 24 -6.17 2.61 0.30
C VAL A 24 -7.06 3.67 0.94
N ALA A 25 -8.14 4.05 0.27
CA ALA A 25 -9.08 5.03 0.82
C ALA A 25 -9.89 4.48 2.01
N ASP A 26 -10.10 5.31 3.04
CA ASP A 26 -11.14 5.11 4.05
C ASP A 26 -12.11 6.31 4.04
N VAL A 27 -13.30 6.10 3.48
CA VAL A 27 -14.37 7.12 3.45
C VAL A 27 -15.31 7.07 4.65
N GLY A 28 -15.02 6.22 5.63
CA GLY A 28 -15.73 6.13 6.90
C GLY A 28 -16.89 5.14 6.95
N TRP A 29 -17.31 4.56 5.82
CA TRP A 29 -18.35 3.54 5.76
C TRP A 29 -17.87 2.19 6.30
N ASP A 30 -18.77 1.44 6.94
CA ASP A 30 -18.42 0.14 7.54
C ASP A 30 -18.04 -0.91 6.49
N SER A 31 -18.66 -0.87 5.30
CA SER A 31 -18.32 -1.76 4.18
C SER A 31 -16.89 -1.52 3.69
N VAL A 32 -16.52 -0.24 3.53
CA VAL A 32 -15.16 0.17 3.12
C VAL A 32 -14.12 -0.31 4.12
N LYS A 33 -14.39 -0.17 5.43
CA LYS A 33 -13.49 -0.66 6.48
C LYS A 33 -13.32 -2.18 6.45
N LEU A 34 -14.40 -2.92 6.18
CA LEU A 34 -14.32 -4.37 6.01
C LEU A 34 -13.42 -4.73 4.82
N ASN A 35 -13.62 -4.08 3.67
CA ASN A 35 -12.79 -4.32 2.49
C ASN A 35 -11.33 -3.91 2.71
N ASN A 36 -11.05 -2.79 3.38
CA ASN A 36 -9.70 -2.38 3.77
C ASN A 36 -9.03 -3.43 4.66
N ALA A 37 -9.75 -3.97 5.66
CA ALA A 37 -9.23 -5.03 6.53
C ALA A 37 -8.90 -6.31 5.75
N ILE A 38 -9.74 -6.72 4.79
CA ILE A 38 -9.48 -7.86 3.91
C ILE A 38 -8.21 -7.62 3.08
N ILE A 39 -8.10 -6.46 2.45
CA ILE A 39 -6.93 -6.11 1.63
C ILE A 39 -5.66 -6.00 2.46
N LYS A 40 -5.74 -5.48 3.68
CA LYS A 40 -4.61 -5.48 4.61
C LYS A 40 -4.12 -6.90 4.89
N ILE A 41 -5.03 -7.82 5.24
CA ILE A 41 -4.67 -9.22 5.52
C ILE A 41 -4.04 -9.89 4.30
N VAL A 42 -4.67 -9.77 3.13
CA VAL A 42 -4.20 -10.45 1.91
C VAL A 42 -2.91 -9.82 1.39
N GLY A 43 -2.86 -8.49 1.30
CA GLY A 43 -1.70 -7.73 0.83
C GLY A 43 -0.46 -7.99 1.67
N GLU A 44 -0.60 -7.92 3.00
CA GLU A 44 0.53 -8.11 3.93
C GLU A 44 0.97 -9.58 3.99
N LYS A 45 0.05 -10.54 4.00
CA LYS A 45 0.41 -11.96 4.18
C LYS A 45 0.82 -12.68 2.91
N SER A 46 0.27 -12.29 1.76
CA SER A 46 0.43 -13.03 0.51
C SER A 46 1.27 -12.31 -0.53
N PHE A 47 1.33 -10.98 -0.49
CA PHE A 47 1.93 -10.18 -1.55
C PHE A 47 3.11 -9.32 -1.10
N GLY A 48 3.42 -9.26 0.20
CA GLY A 48 4.55 -8.48 0.72
C GLY A 48 4.35 -6.96 0.59
N TYR A 49 3.10 -6.50 0.58
CA TYR A 49 2.76 -5.09 0.64
C TYR A 49 2.59 -4.64 2.10
N THR A 50 2.81 -3.36 2.35
CA THR A 50 2.28 -2.67 3.53
C THR A 50 1.01 -1.94 3.13
N VAL A 51 -0.07 -2.07 3.88
CA VAL A 51 -1.34 -1.39 3.55
C VAL A 51 -1.58 -0.26 4.53
N ASN A 52 -1.64 0.97 4.01
CA ASN A 52 -1.97 2.17 4.77
C ASN A 52 -3.33 2.72 4.34
N GLU A 53 -4.17 3.06 5.31
CA GLU A 53 -5.47 3.68 5.07
C GLU A 53 -5.34 5.21 5.06
N VAL A 54 -5.98 5.86 4.08
CA VAL A 54 -6.04 7.32 3.94
C VAL A 54 -7.48 7.76 4.22
N PRO A 55 -7.74 8.40 5.38
CA PRO A 55 -9.08 8.86 5.71
C PRO A 55 -9.45 10.12 4.93
N GLY A 56 -10.71 10.21 4.49
CA GLY A 56 -11.23 11.41 3.82
C GLY A 56 -12.70 11.29 3.45
N SER A 57 -13.37 12.38 3.09
CA SER A 57 -14.69 12.27 2.46
C SER A 57 -14.55 11.82 1.01
N THR A 58 -15.60 11.24 0.41
CA THR A 58 -15.56 10.76 -0.99
C THR A 58 -15.01 11.80 -1.99
N PRO A 59 -15.44 13.08 -1.97
CA PRO A 59 -14.88 14.08 -2.89
C PRO A 59 -13.39 14.35 -2.68
N ILE A 60 -12.93 14.34 -1.41
CA ILE A 60 -11.52 14.53 -1.08
C ILE A 60 -10.69 13.35 -1.57
N ILE A 61 -11.18 12.12 -1.35
CA ILE A 61 -10.53 10.89 -1.81
C ILE A 61 -10.47 10.84 -3.34
N HIS A 62 -11.50 11.31 -4.05
CA HIS A 62 -11.48 11.39 -5.51
C HIS A 62 -10.40 12.33 -6.03
N GLU A 63 -10.26 13.50 -5.40
CA GLU A 63 -9.20 14.44 -5.77
C GLU A 63 -7.81 13.87 -5.41
N ALA A 64 -7.68 13.24 -4.25
CA ALA A 64 -6.46 12.56 -3.83
C ALA A 64 -6.08 11.40 -4.78
N LEU A 65 -7.06 10.64 -5.27
CA LEU A 65 -6.85 9.57 -6.24
C LEU A 65 -6.33 10.13 -7.56
N LYS A 66 -6.92 11.21 -8.07
CA LYS A 66 -6.45 11.89 -9.29
C LYS A 66 -5.03 12.42 -9.17
N ASN A 67 -4.64 12.87 -7.97
CA ASN A 67 -3.32 13.42 -7.69
C ASN A 67 -2.28 12.35 -7.29
N GLY A 68 -2.65 11.07 -7.24
CA GLY A 68 -1.76 9.97 -6.83
C GLY A 68 -1.45 9.95 -5.32
N GLU A 69 -2.22 10.69 -4.53
CA GLU A 69 -2.12 10.71 -3.06
C GLU A 69 -2.79 9.47 -2.45
N VAL A 70 -3.80 8.91 -3.11
CA VAL A 70 -4.41 7.60 -2.84
C VAL A 70 -4.16 6.69 -4.03
N ASP A 71 -3.85 5.41 -3.78
CA ASP A 71 -3.54 4.44 -4.84
C ASP A 71 -4.78 3.64 -5.26
N VAL A 72 -5.66 3.32 -4.30
CA VAL A 72 -6.83 2.46 -4.54
C VAL A 72 -8.04 2.93 -3.73
N VAL A 73 -9.20 2.94 -4.39
CA VAL A 73 -10.52 3.03 -3.76
C VAL A 73 -11.21 1.67 -3.95
N LEU A 74 -11.47 0.94 -2.86
CA LEU A 74 -12.00 -0.43 -2.93
C LEU A 74 -13.51 -0.48 -3.20
N GLU A 75 -14.22 0.58 -2.88
CA GLU A 75 -15.65 0.72 -3.15
C GLU A 75 -15.94 2.10 -3.73
N GLU A 76 -16.54 2.13 -4.91
CA GLU A 76 -17.01 3.34 -5.57
C GLU A 76 -18.48 3.17 -5.92
N TRP A 77 -19.30 4.18 -5.62
CA TRP A 77 -20.74 4.16 -5.86
C TRP A 77 -21.12 5.33 -6.76
N THR A 78 -21.83 5.02 -7.86
CA THR A 78 -22.25 5.99 -8.88
C THR A 78 -23.75 6.22 -8.87
#